data_AF-A0A524JF71-F1
#
_entry.id   AF-A0A524JF71-F1
#
_cell.length_a   1.000
_cell.length_b   1.000
_cell.length_c   1.000
_cell.angle_alpha   90.00
_cell.angle_beta   90.00
_cell.angle_gamma   90.00
#
_symmetry.space_group_name_H-M   'P 1'
#
loop_
_entity.id
_entity.type
_entity.pdbx_description
1 polymer ?
#
loop_
_entity_poly.entity_id
_entity_poly.type
_entity_poly.pdbx_seq_one_letter_code
_entity_poly.pdbx_strand_id
1 'polypeptide(L)'
;ERAAEAKAKVEAYRLKKAAEAAKLEREQNARNKETHEKVAAYQAQHAPAAPKTYVVKSGDSLSKIAKEQLGDARRYPEIQKLNKLDNPNLIRVGQELLLPD
;
A
#
# COMPACT_ATOMS: atom_id res chain seq x y z
N GLU A 1 22.51 -60.84 5.25
CA GLU A 1 21.48 -60.24 6.12
C GLU A 1 21.81 -58.84 6.65
N ARG A 2 22.92 -58.64 7.38
CA ARG A 2 23.33 -57.32 7.95
C ARG A 2 23.37 -56.15 6.96
N ALA A 3 23.77 -56.37 5.70
CA ALA A 3 23.80 -55.32 4.67
C ALA A 3 22.40 -54.88 4.20
N ALA A 4 21.39 -55.77 4.26
CA ALA A 4 20.00 -55.43 3.94
C ALA A 4 19.35 -54.66 5.11
N GLU A 5 19.64 -55.07 6.35
CA GLU A 5 19.17 -54.36 7.54
C GLU A 5 19.77 -52.95 7.66
N ALA A 6 21.06 -52.79 7.32
CA ALA A 6 21.71 -51.48 7.28
C ALA A 6 21.08 -50.56 6.22
N LYS A 7 20.77 -51.08 5.02
CA LYS A 7 20.07 -50.32 3.98
C LYS A 7 18.68 -49.89 4.42
N ALA A 8 17.91 -50.79 5.05
CA ALA A 8 16.58 -50.49 5.58
C ALA A 8 16.61 -49.43 6.69
N LYS A 9 17.61 -49.47 7.59
CA LYS A 9 17.80 -48.45 8.63
C LYS A 9 18.17 -47.08 8.04
N VAL A 10 19.02 -47.05 7.01
CA VAL A 10 19.38 -45.81 6.30
C VAL A 10 18.19 -45.23 5.55
N GLU A 11 17.37 -46.08 4.93
CA GLU A 11 16.15 -45.66 4.23
C GLU A 11 15.10 -45.13 5.21
N ALA A 12 14.87 -45.82 6.33
CA ALA A 12 13.99 -45.36 7.40
C ALA A 12 14.45 -44.02 7.99
N TYR A 13 15.76 -43.81 8.14
CA TYR A 13 16.31 -42.52 8.58
C TYR A 13 16.07 -41.41 7.55
N ARG A 14 16.26 -41.71 6.25
CA ARG A 14 15.99 -40.76 5.16
C ARG A 14 14.52 -40.38 5.08
N LEU A 15 13.60 -41.34 5.23
CA LEU A 15 12.16 -41.11 5.24
C LEU A 15 11.71 -40.29 6.45
N LYS A 16 12.24 -40.57 7.65
CA LYS A 16 11.98 -39.75 8.84
C LYS A 16 12.47 -38.31 8.67
N LYS A 17 13.69 -38.14 8.13
CA LYS A 17 14.27 -36.81 7.87
C LYS A 17 13.50 -36.03 6.81
N ALA A 18 13.02 -36.69 5.76
CA ALA A 18 12.18 -36.07 4.73
C ALA A 18 10.79 -35.66 5.27
N ALA A 19 10.19 -36.48 6.14
CA ALA A 19 8.92 -36.15 6.79
C ALA A 19 9.04 -34.96 7.75
N GLU A 20 10.17 -34.86 8.47
CA GLU A 20 10.48 -33.72 9.33
C GLU A 20 10.70 -32.43 8.52
N ALA A 21 11.42 -32.51 7.40
CA ALA A 21 11.60 -31.38 6.48
C ALA A 21 10.26 -30.91 5.89
N ALA A 22 9.37 -31.82 5.48
CA ALA A 22 8.06 -31.47 4.95
C ALA A 22 7.13 -30.84 6.01
N LYS A 23 7.28 -31.23 7.28
CA LYS A 23 6.53 -30.64 8.41
C LYS A 23 7.01 -29.21 8.71
N LEU A 24 8.33 -29.01 8.67
CA LEU A 24 8.96 -27.69 8.83
C LEU A 24 8.57 -26.74 7.69
N GLU A 25 8.54 -27.22 6.45
CA GLU A 25 8.15 -26.41 5.29
C GLU A 25 6.68 -25.99 5.33
N ARG A 26 5.78 -26.87 5.78
CA ARG A 26 4.36 -26.53 6.00
C ARG A 26 4.18 -25.48 7.11
N GLU A 27 4.93 -25.60 8.20
CA GLU A 27 4.89 -24.66 9.32
C GLU A 27 5.45 -23.28 8.92
N GLN A 28 6.55 -23.25 8.18
CA GLN A 28 7.14 -22.02 7.64
C GLN A 28 6.20 -21.35 6.63
N ASN A 29 5.57 -22.10 5.72
CA ASN A 29 4.61 -21.54 4.77
C ASN A 29 3.35 -20.99 5.47
N ALA A 30 2.86 -21.64 6.54
CA ALA A 30 1.76 -21.11 7.33
C ALA A 30 2.12 -19.79 8.04
N ARG A 31 3.33 -19.70 8.61
CA ARG A 31 3.83 -18.47 9.25
C ARG A 31 4.01 -17.33 8.25
N ASN A 32 4.50 -17.62 7.05
CA ASN A 32 4.69 -16.65 5.96
C ASN A 32 3.35 -16.13 5.41
N LYS A 33 2.32 -16.97 5.38
CA LYS A 33 0.95 -16.58 4.99
C LYS A 33 0.32 -15.63 6.00
N GLU A 34 0.44 -15.91 7.29
CA GLU A 34 -0.11 -15.04 8.36
C GLU A 34 0.57 -13.67 8.40
N THR A 35 1.89 -13.60 8.12
CA THR A 35 2.62 -12.33 8.07
C THR A 35 2.20 -11.48 6.88
N HIS A 36 1.97 -12.08 5.70
CA HIS A 36 1.50 -11.34 4.51
C HIS A 36 0.07 -10.82 4.65
N GLU A 37 -0.82 -11.55 5.31
CA GLU A 37 -2.20 -11.10 5.58
C GLU A 37 -2.24 -9.95 6.59
N LYS A 38 -1.40 -9.98 7.63
CA LYS A 38 -1.31 -8.89 8.63
C LYS A 38 -0.70 -7.60 8.08
N VAL A 39 0.34 -7.69 7.25
CA VAL A 39 0.92 -6.49 6.61
C VAL A 39 -0.02 -5.90 5.56
N ALA A 40 -0.79 -6.73 4.84
CA ALA A 40 -1.79 -6.24 3.90
C ALA A 40 -2.93 -5.50 4.63
N ALA A 41 -3.41 -6.01 5.77
CA ALA A 41 -4.41 -5.34 6.58
C ALA A 41 -3.91 -4.01 7.18
N TYR A 42 -2.64 -3.96 7.61
CA TYR A 42 -2.03 -2.73 8.13
C TYR A 42 -1.87 -1.66 7.03
N GLN A 43 -1.44 -2.05 5.83
CA GLN A 43 -1.30 -1.16 4.66
C GLN A 43 -2.66 -0.66 4.16
N ALA A 44 -3.71 -1.48 4.22
CA ALA A 44 -5.07 -1.06 3.84
C ALA A 44 -5.67 -0.03 4.82
N GLN A 45 -5.26 -0.06 6.09
CA GLN A 45 -5.72 0.90 7.11
C GLN A 45 -4.89 2.19 7.17
N HIS A 46 -3.63 2.14 6.70
CA HIS A 46 -2.70 3.28 6.70
C HIS A 46 -2.30 3.73 5.31
N ALA A 47 -3.05 3.35 4.28
CA ALA A 47 -2.86 3.91 2.96
C ALA A 47 -3.05 5.43 3.07
N PRO A 48 -2.01 6.24 2.78
CA PRO A 48 -2.17 7.68 2.76
C PRO A 48 -3.33 8.00 1.82
N ALA A 49 -4.30 8.77 2.30
CA ALA A 49 -5.43 9.19 1.48
C ALA A 49 -4.86 9.78 0.19
N ALA A 50 -5.25 9.20 -0.95
CA ALA A 50 -4.78 9.70 -2.23
C ALA A 50 -5.16 11.18 -2.33
N PRO A 51 -4.23 12.07 -2.73
CA PRO A 51 -4.51 13.50 -2.79
C PRO A 51 -5.71 13.72 -3.70
N LYS A 52 -6.73 14.40 -3.17
CA LYS A 52 -7.93 14.71 -3.94
C LYS A 52 -7.53 15.62 -5.11
N THR A 53 -8.11 15.38 -6.29
CA THR A 53 -7.87 16.21 -7.47
C THR A 53 -9.16 16.91 -7.88
N TYR A 54 -9.08 18.18 -8.25
CA TYR A 54 -10.21 18.98 -8.70
C TYR A 54 -9.93 19.59 -10.07
N VAL A 55 -10.89 19.46 -10.99
CA VAL A 55 -10.82 20.08 -12.31
C VAL A 55 -11.47 21.47 -12.24
N VAL A 56 -10.69 22.51 -12.48
CA VAL A 56 -11.13 23.91 -12.46
C VAL A 56 -12.26 24.13 -13.47
N LYS A 57 -13.35 24.76 -13.03
CA LYS A 57 -14.49 25.10 -13.89
C LYS A 57 -14.49 26.59 -14.23
N SER A 58 -15.28 26.97 -15.23
CA SER A 58 -15.41 28.37 -15.63
C SER A 58 -15.96 29.22 -14.47
N GLY A 59 -15.25 30.31 -14.15
CA GLY A 59 -15.60 31.20 -13.04
C GLY A 59 -15.09 30.75 -11.67
N ASP A 60 -14.28 29.68 -11.60
CA ASP A 60 -13.63 29.30 -10.34
C ASP A 60 -12.43 30.21 -10.02
N SER A 61 -12.18 30.36 -8.73
CA SER A 61 -10.97 30.98 -8.19
C SER A 61 -10.40 30.07 -7.10
N LEU A 62 -9.09 30.11 -6.85
CA LEU A 62 -8.46 29.23 -5.86
C LEU A 62 -9.11 29.34 -4.47
N SER A 63 -9.51 30.54 -4.05
CA SER A 63 -10.23 30.77 -2.79
C SER A 63 -11.63 30.12 -2.77
N LYS A 64 -12.33 30.13 -3.90
CA LYS A 64 -13.64 29.49 -4.03
C LYS A 64 -13.50 27.96 -4.00
N ILE A 65 -12.54 27.42 -4.75
CA ILE A 65 -12.23 25.99 -4.75
C ILE A 65 -11.82 25.54 -3.34
N ALA A 66 -10.94 26.29 -2.66
CA ALA A 66 -10.55 25.99 -1.28
C ALA A 66 -11.76 25.99 -0.32
N LYS A 67 -12.67 26.96 -0.44
CA LYS A 67 -13.89 26.99 0.37
C LYS A 67 -14.78 25.77 0.11
N GLU A 68 -14.99 25.42 -1.16
CA GLU A 68 -15.90 24.33 -1.53
C GLU A 68 -15.32 22.94 -1.27
N GLN A 69 -14.00 22.76 -1.41
CA GLN A 69 -13.34 21.46 -1.29
C GLN A 69 -12.69 21.22 0.08
N LEU A 70 -12.16 22.28 0.71
CA LEU A 70 -11.47 22.22 2.01
C LEU A 70 -12.30 22.83 3.14
N GLY A 71 -13.45 23.44 2.83
CA GLY A 71 -14.33 24.10 3.80
C GLY A 71 -13.88 25.52 4.19
N ASP A 72 -12.66 25.94 3.83
CA ASP A 72 -12.11 27.26 4.17
C ASP A 72 -11.41 27.90 2.97
N ALA A 73 -11.91 29.08 2.59
CA ALA A 73 -11.35 29.90 1.51
C ALA A 73 -9.89 30.30 1.77
N ARG A 74 -9.48 30.42 3.04
CA ARG A 74 -8.12 30.83 3.45
C ARG A 74 -7.07 29.74 3.23
N ARG A 75 -7.49 28.50 2.93
CA ARG A 75 -6.62 27.36 2.61
C ARG A 75 -6.14 27.35 1.15
N TYR A 76 -6.55 28.34 0.34
CA TYR A 76 -6.07 28.48 -1.04
C TYR A 76 -4.53 28.49 -1.22
N PRO A 77 -3.70 29.01 -0.29
CA PRO A 77 -2.25 28.98 -0.43
C PRO A 77 -1.69 27.55 -0.33
N GLU A 78 -2.39 26.65 0.36
CA GLU A 78 -2.01 25.23 0.42
C GLU A 78 -2.17 24.58 -0.96
N ILE A 79 -3.29 24.84 -1.64
CA ILE A 79 -3.52 24.39 -3.03
C ILE A 79 -2.47 24.99 -3.96
N GLN A 80 -2.18 26.29 -3.82
CA GLN A 80 -1.17 26.98 -4.62
C GLN A 80 0.21 26.33 -4.46
N LYS A 81 0.64 26.09 -3.21
CA LYS A 81 1.93 25.49 -2.89
C LYS A 81 2.02 24.04 -3.36
N LEU A 82 0.94 23.27 -3.18
CA LEU A 82 0.87 21.87 -3.59
C LEU A 82 0.99 21.70 -5.11
N ASN A 83 0.37 22.61 -5.87
CA ASN A 83 0.40 22.60 -7.34
C ASN A 83 1.52 23.46 -7.94
N LYS A 84 2.37 24.08 -7.11
CA LYS A 84 3.47 24.97 -7.53
C LYS A 84 3.01 26.07 -8.50
N LEU A 85 1.87 26.69 -8.20
CA LEU A 85 1.33 27.76 -9.04
C LEU A 85 2.05 29.08 -8.75
N ASP A 86 2.69 29.65 -9.78
CA ASP A 86 3.34 30.96 -9.69
C ASP A 86 2.36 32.07 -9.31
N ASN A 87 1.15 32.00 -9.87
CA ASN A 87 0.11 33.00 -9.67
C ASN A 87 -1.20 32.35 -9.25
N PRO A 88 -1.71 32.63 -8.04
CA PRO A 88 -2.93 32.00 -7.53
C PRO A 88 -4.20 32.45 -8.28
N ASN A 89 -4.14 33.59 -8.96
CA ASN A 89 -5.24 34.13 -9.76
C ASN A 89 -5.24 33.62 -11.21
N LEU A 90 -4.18 32.92 -11.64
CA LEU A 90 -4.03 32.37 -12.99
C LEU A 90 -4.25 30.86 -12.97
N ILE A 91 -5.51 30.47 -12.77
CA ILE A 91 -5.97 29.09 -12.97
C ILE A 91 -6.79 29.01 -14.25
N ARG A 92 -6.63 27.92 -15.01
CA ARG A 92 -7.32 27.72 -16.29
C ARG A 92 -8.46 26.73 -16.14
N VAL A 93 -9.57 26.97 -16.84
CA VAL A 93 -10.66 26.00 -16.92
C VAL A 93 -10.15 24.69 -17.52
N GLY A 94 -10.51 23.56 -16.91
CA GLY A 94 -10.02 22.23 -17.27
C GLY A 94 -8.69 21.86 -16.62
N GLN A 95 -8.04 22.77 -15.88
CA GLN A 95 -6.82 22.46 -15.14
C GLN A 95 -7.11 21.55 -13.96
N GLU A 96 -6.34 20.47 -13.82
CA GLU A 96 -6.37 19.62 -12.64
C GLU A 96 -5.51 20.22 -11.52
N LEU A 97 -6.09 20.33 -10.33
CA LEU A 97 -5.44 20.82 -9.12
C LEU A 97 -5.47 19.75 -8.05
N LEU A 98 -4.31 19.42 -7.51
CA LEU A 98 -4.16 18.64 -6.30
C LEU A 98 -4.67 19.45 -5.10
N LEU A 99 -5.41 18.79 -4.22
CA LEU A 99 -5.96 19.38 -3.01
C LEU A 99 -5.34 18.71 -1.79
N PRO A 100 -4.97 19.49 -0.76
CA PRO A 100 -4.56 18.95 0.53
C PRO A 100 -5.76 18.33 1.27
N ASP A 101 -5.50 17.49 2.26
CA ASP A 101 -6.52 16.97 3.19
C ASP A 101 -6.97 18.04 4.20
#